data_AF-A0A0Q7WDR2-F1
#
_entry.id   AF-A0A0Q7WDR2-F1
#
_cell.length_a   1.000
_cell.length_b   1.000
_cell.length_c   1.000
_cell.angle_alpha   90.00
_cell.angle_beta   90.00
_cell.angle_gamma   90.00
#
_symmetry.space_group_name_H-M   'P 1'
#
loop_
_entity.id
_entity.type
_entity.pdbx_description
1 polymer ?
#
loop_
_entity_poly.entity_id
_entity_poly.type
_entity_poly.pdbx_seq_one_letter_code
_entity_poly.pdbx_strand_id
1 'polypeptide(L)' 'MSLAVDARVARYIQETPELMHIAERCIQESPTRSAAANQFMAIVTGGQGRTPSGDPYSKYAFKLAIKMAYSED' A
#
# COMPACT_ATOMS: atom_id res chain seq x y z
N MET A 1 5.35 -18.22 -5.63
CA MET A 1 5.04 -16.91 -6.24
C MET A 1 6.34 -16.34 -6.80
N SER A 2 6.31 -15.69 -7.96
CA SER A 2 7.48 -15.44 -8.82
C SER A 2 8.43 -14.36 -8.27
N LEU A 3 9.72 -14.70 -8.13
CA LEU A 3 10.82 -13.81 -7.72
C LEU A 3 10.89 -12.48 -8.51
N ALA A 4 10.41 -12.46 -9.75
CA ALA A 4 10.40 -11.26 -10.59
C ALA A 4 9.35 -10.21 -10.16
N VAL A 5 8.29 -10.64 -9.47
CA VAL A 5 7.28 -9.73 -8.91
C VAL A 5 7.84 -9.04 -7.68
N ASP A 6 8.59 -9.75 -6.83
CA ASP A 6 9.18 -9.20 -5.61
C ASP A 6 10.21 -8.10 -5.90
N ALA A 7 11.05 -8.26 -6.94
CA ALA A 7 12.02 -7.23 -7.33
C ALA A 7 11.37 -5.95 -7.90
N ARG A 8 10.31 -6.08 -8.71
CA ARG A 8 9.58 -4.91 -9.22
C ARG A 8 8.82 -4.19 -8.13
N VAL A 9 8.18 -4.93 -7.22
CA VAL A 9 7.50 -4.37 -6.06
C VAL A 9 8.50 -3.66 -5.14
N ALA A 10 9.66 -4.27 -4.87
CA ALA A 10 10.71 -3.67 -4.04
C ALA A 10 11.23 -2.37 -4.65
N ARG A 11 11.52 -2.37 -5.96
CA ARG A 11 11.96 -1.17 -6.68
C ARG A 11 10.88 -0.09 -6.72
N TYR A 12 9.62 -0.47 -6.96
CA TYR A 12 8.49 0.45 -6.93
C TYR A 12 8.36 1.14 -5.57
N ILE A 13 8.46 0.39 -4.47
CA ILE A 13 8.39 0.93 -3.11
C ILE A 13 9.58 1.84 -2.80
N GLN A 14 10.79 1.50 -3.25
CA GLN A 14 11.97 2.38 -3.16
C GLN A 14 11.78 3.69 -3.93
N GLU A 15 11.15 3.62 -5.10
CA GLU A 15 10.86 4.78 -5.96
C GLU A 15 9.62 5.57 -5.49
N THR A 16 8.81 5.04 -4.56
CA THR A 16 7.57 5.67 -4.07
C THR A 16 7.43 5.62 -2.53
N PRO A 17 8.36 6.24 -1.77
CA PRO A 17 8.34 6.21 -0.30
C PRO A 17 7.09 6.87 0.32
N GLU A 18 6.46 7.77 -0.42
CA GLU A 18 5.22 8.45 -0.05
C GLU A 18 4.04 7.46 0.09
N LEU A 19 3.98 6.44 -0.78
CA LEU A 19 2.93 5.43 -0.72
C LEU A 19 3.03 4.59 0.55
N MET A 20 4.24 4.30 1.02
CA MET A 20 4.44 3.61 2.30
C MET A 20 3.99 4.47 3.48
N HIS A 21 4.34 5.76 3.51
CA HIS A 21 3.88 6.67 4.57
C HIS A 21 2.36 6.80 4.62
N ILE A 22 1.70 6.89 3.45
CA ILE A 22 0.24 6.93 3.37
C ILE A 22 -0.36 5.61 3.87
N ALA A 23 0.21 4.47 3.48
CA ALA A 23 -0.25 3.16 3.93
C ALA A 23 -0.13 2.99 5.44
N GLU A 24 1.00 3.36 6.03
CA GLU A 24 1.24 3.32 7.48
C GLU A 24 0.25 4.21 8.23
N ARG A 25 0.07 5.45 7.79
CA ARG A 25 -0.90 6.37 8.38
C ARG A 25 -2.32 5.83 8.31
N CYS A 26 -2.73 5.27 7.17
CA CYS A 26 -4.05 4.64 7.05
C CYS A 26 -4.23 3.45 8.00
N ILE A 27 -3.18 2.65 8.25
CA ILE A 27 -3.24 1.54 9.21
C ILE A 27 -3.39 2.07 10.64
N GLN A 28 -2.68 3.14 11.00
CA GLN A 28 -2.73 3.73 12.34
C GLN A 28 -4.05 4.46 12.63
N GLU A 29 -4.60 5.16 11.64
CA GLU A 29 -5.81 5.98 11.79
C GLU A 29 -7.11 5.18 11.68
N SER A 30 -7.07 4.00 11.07
CA SER A 30 -8.27 3.19 10.82
C SER A 30 -8.49 2.11 11.89
N PRO A 31 -9.74 1.88 12.31
CA PRO A 31 -10.07 0.87 13.33
C PRO A 31 -9.97 -0.58 12.81
N THR A 32 -9.95 -0.77 11.49
CA THR A 32 -9.87 -2.10 10.87
C THR A 32 -8.97 -2.07 9.64
N ARG A 33 -8.38 -3.23 9.29
CA ARG A 33 -7.58 -3.39 8.07
C ARG A 33 -8.37 -3.05 6.80
N SER A 34 -9.65 -3.39 6.76
CA SER A 34 -10.53 -3.09 5.62
C SER A 34 -10.79 -1.59 5.47
N ALA A 35 -10.98 -0.88 6.59
CA ALA A 35 -11.11 0.58 6.58
C ALA A 35 -9.81 1.25 6.11
N ALA A 36 -8.66 0.79 6.62
CA ALA A 36 -7.34 1.27 6.20
C ALA A 36 -7.12 1.07 4.70
N ALA A 37 -7.49 -0.10 4.16
CA ALA A 37 -7.36 -0.41 2.74
C ALA A 37 -8.24 0.51 1.87
N ASN A 38 -9.49 0.75 2.29
CA ASN A 38 -10.41 1.65 1.59
C ASN A 38 -9.92 3.10 1.65
N GLN A 39 -9.43 3.57 2.80
CA GLN A 39 -8.87 4.91 2.96
C GLN A 39 -7.59 5.10 2.13
N PHE A 40 -6.69 4.11 2.15
CA PHE A 40 -5.49 4.10 1.31
C PHE A 40 -5.86 4.18 -0.17
N MET A 41 -6.77 3.32 -0.63
CA MET A 41 -7.25 3.33 -2.01
C MET A 41 -7.92 4.65 -2.36
N ALA A 42 -8.74 5.24 -1.48
CA ALA A 42 -9.36 6.54 -1.74
C ALA A 42 -8.31 7.65 -1.91
N ILE A 43 -7.26 7.68 -1.08
CA ILE A 43 -6.17 8.65 -1.18
C ILE A 43 -5.39 8.44 -2.46
N VAL A 44 -4.93 7.20 -2.72
CA VAL A 44 -4.12 6.95 -3.91
C VAL A 44 -4.94 7.17 -5.17
N THR A 45 -6.23 6.80 -5.22
CA THR A 45 -7.13 6.96 -6.37
C THR A 45 -7.69 8.36 -6.58
N GLY A 46 -7.41 9.32 -5.68
CA GLY A 46 -8.06 10.63 -5.69
C GLY A 46 -9.60 10.56 -5.56
N GLY A 47 -10.12 9.52 -4.90
CA GLY A 47 -11.56 9.31 -4.71
C GLY A 47 -12.34 8.82 -5.94
N GLN A 48 -11.67 8.58 -7.08
CA GLN A 48 -12.36 8.13 -8.31
C GLN A 48 -12.49 6.60 -8.41
N GLY A 49 -12.02 5.84 -7.43
CA GLY A 49 -12.00 4.36 -7.49
C GLY A 49 -11.04 3.79 -8.54
N ARG A 50 -10.26 4.65 -9.21
CA ARG A 50 -9.22 4.33 -10.18
C ARG A 50 -7.91 4.92 -9.69
N THR A 51 -6.90 4.09 -9.44
CA THR A 51 -5.55 4.57 -9.10
C THR A 51 -5.09 5.51 -10.23
N PRO A 52 -4.66 6.75 -9.98
CA PRO A 52 -4.24 7.75 -10.98
C PRO A 52 -3.04 7.26 -11.79
N SER A 53 -2.30 6.27 -11.29
CA SER A 53 -1.24 5.58 -12.00
C SER A 53 -1.64 4.24 -12.61
N GLY A 54 -2.88 3.76 -12.43
CA GLY A 54 -3.33 2.45 -12.92
C GLY A 54 -2.47 1.29 -12.44
N ASP A 55 -1.60 1.54 -11.46
CA ASP A 55 -0.42 0.72 -11.25
C ASP A 55 -0.78 -0.45 -10.32
N PRO A 56 -0.71 -1.70 -10.81
CA PRO A 56 -1.01 -2.88 -10.02
C PRO A 56 -0.10 -3.01 -8.79
N TYR A 57 0.99 -2.23 -8.67
CA TYR A 57 1.94 -2.29 -7.57
C TYR A 57 1.54 -1.50 -6.31
N SER A 58 0.66 -0.49 -6.43
CA SER A 58 0.21 0.33 -5.29
C SER A 58 -0.44 -0.49 -4.15
N LYS A 59 -1.19 -1.56 -4.49
CA LYS A 59 -1.74 -2.50 -3.50
C LYS A 59 -0.68 -3.29 -2.72
N TYR A 60 0.52 -3.45 -3.29
CA TYR A 60 1.62 -4.18 -2.64
C TYR A 60 2.32 -3.32 -1.59
N ALA A 61 2.38 -2.00 -1.77
CA ALA A 61 2.84 -1.07 -0.73
C ALA A 61 1.95 -1.22 0.52
N PHE A 62 0.63 -1.21 0.37
CA PHE A 62 -0.29 -1.41 1.48
C PHE A 62 -0.17 -2.79 2.13
N LYS A 63 -0.02 -3.87 1.33
CA LYS A 63 0.23 -5.22 1.86
C LYS A 63 1.55 -5.30 2.63
N LEU A 64 2.60 -4.63 2.17
CA LEU A 64 3.89 -4.59 2.86
C LEU A 64 3.77 -3.84 4.19
N ALA A 65 3.11 -2.68 4.19
CA ALA A 65 2.87 -1.91 5.40
C ALA A 65 2.09 -2.72 6.46
N ILE A 66 1.05 -3.46 6.06
CA ILE A 66 0.36 -4.42 6.95
C ILE A 66 1.35 -5.46 7.47
N LYS A 67 2.13 -6.10 6.59
CA LYS A 67 3.09 -7.12 7.02
C LYS A 67 4.06 -6.54 8.06
N MET A 68 4.60 -5.35 7.85
CA MET A 68 5.53 -4.71 8.78
C MET A 68 4.85 -4.33 10.10
N ALA A 69 3.65 -3.76 10.06
CA ALA A 69 2.90 -3.35 11.26
C ALA A 69 2.39 -4.53 12.13
N TYR A 70 2.29 -5.73 11.56
CA TYR A 70 1.78 -6.92 12.25
C TYR A 70 2.77 -8.10 12.26
N SER A 71 4.03 -7.91 11.86
CA SER A 71 5.10 -8.94 11.97
C SER A 71 6.00 -8.71 13.18
N GLU A 72 5.57 -7.93 14.16
CA GLU A 72 6.10 -7.99 15.53
C GLU A 72 5.14 -8.83 16.38
N ASP A 73 5.23 -10.16 16.23
CA ASP A 73 4.93 -11.21 17.22
C ASP A 73 5.49 -12.56 16.74
#